data_AF-A0A7R9AFC4-F1
#
_entry.id   AF-A0A7R9AFC4-F1
#
_cell.length_a   1.000
_cell.length_b   1.000
_cell.length_c   1.000
_cell.angle_alpha   90.00
_cell.angle_beta   90.00
_cell.angle_gamma   90.00
#
_symmetry.space_group_name_H-M   'P 1'
#
loop_
_entity.id
_entity.type
_entity.pdbx_description
1 polymer ?
#
loop_
_entity_poly.entity_id
_entity_poly.type
_entity_poly.pdbx_seq_one_letter_code
_entity_poly.pdbx_strand_id
1 'polypeptide(L)'
;MHDVAGRRFSGICNYTNMGNKHSKGGNWENVLNFIPESDKTSDITHNIAHEGLESCALELIDGSEDIENVWVYTQPPHEAQLTAGLLYHAFVVLKTDGWWWSIEKDTGGIFLQRSKKKEFVKEHFRMEKREVPLSLEAGDRGRMKMQDLIHWLYKQREVRKGYRIDNRDLNCLGFAKRVFDEFAKSKFWELIIP
;
A
#
# COMPACT_ATOMS: atom_id res chain seq x y z
N MET A 1 15.78 -19.01 5.37
CA MET A 1 16.11 -17.84 4.53
C MET A 1 16.27 -18.34 3.10
N HIS A 2 15.22 -18.25 2.29
CA HIS A 2 15.30 -18.61 0.87
C HIS A 2 15.34 -17.33 0.04
N ASP A 3 16.45 -17.17 -0.67
CA ASP A 3 16.67 -16.14 -1.67
C ASP A 3 15.71 -16.38 -2.86
N VAL A 4 14.89 -15.38 -3.18
CA VAL A 4 13.85 -15.45 -4.22
C VAL A 4 14.37 -14.91 -5.57
N ALA A 5 15.64 -14.51 -5.65
CA ALA A 5 16.22 -13.80 -6.80
C ALA A 5 16.36 -14.59 -8.12
N GLY A 6 15.75 -15.77 -8.28
CA GLY A 6 16.01 -16.66 -9.42
C GLY A 6 14.82 -17.27 -10.15
N ARG A 7 13.56 -16.99 -9.80
CA ARG A 7 12.41 -17.61 -10.49
C ARG A 7 12.00 -16.79 -11.71
N ARG A 8 12.01 -17.42 -12.89
CA ARG A 8 11.37 -16.88 -14.11
C ARG A 8 9.86 -16.93 -13.92
N PHE A 9 9.25 -15.78 -13.66
CA PHE A 9 7.80 -15.64 -13.60
C PHE A 9 7.19 -15.68 -15.01
N SER A 10 5.95 -16.15 -15.10
CA SER A 10 5.14 -16.07 -16.31
C SER A 10 4.95 -14.60 -16.72
N GLY A 11 4.65 -14.32 -18.00
CA GLY A 11 4.47 -12.95 -18.54
C GLY A 11 3.34 -12.11 -17.91
N ILE A 12 2.77 -12.56 -16.80
CA ILE A 12 1.75 -11.90 -15.98
C ILE A 12 2.42 -11.05 -14.87
N CYS A 13 3.62 -11.40 -14.43
CA CYS A 13 4.35 -10.68 -13.40
C CYS A 13 5.54 -9.93 -14.04
N ASN A 14 5.41 -8.61 -14.20
CA ASN A 14 6.52 -7.78 -14.71
C ASN A 14 7.30 -7.18 -13.55
N TYR A 15 8.62 -7.14 -13.68
CA TYR A 15 9.52 -6.41 -12.78
C TYR A 15 10.17 -5.27 -13.55
N THR A 16 10.34 -4.13 -12.90
CA THR A 16 11.08 -2.99 -13.45
C THR A 16 12.13 -2.55 -12.43
N ASN A 17 13.36 -2.34 -12.90
CA ASN A 17 14.37 -1.60 -12.13
C ASN A 17 13.99 -0.12 -12.19
N MET A 18 13.70 0.52 -11.04
CA MET A 18 13.45 1.95 -11.03
C MET A 18 14.74 2.71 -11.29
N GLY A 19 14.89 3.27 -12.50
CA GLY A 19 15.58 4.55 -12.66
C GLY A 19 14.60 5.66 -12.29
N ASN A 20 15.02 6.61 -11.45
CA ASN A 20 14.25 7.78 -10.99
C ASN A 20 13.24 8.28 -12.04
N LYS A 21 11.97 7.88 -11.89
CA LYS A 21 10.85 8.46 -12.63
C LYS A 21 9.91 9.09 -11.62
N HIS A 22 10.17 10.35 -11.33
CA HIS A 22 9.17 11.25 -10.78
C HIS A 22 8.04 11.41 -11.80
N SER A 23 6.93 10.70 -11.64
CA SER A 23 5.67 11.09 -12.29
C SER A 23 4.87 11.96 -11.33
N LYS A 24 5.10 13.26 -11.41
CA LYS A 24 4.12 14.25 -10.94
C LYS A 24 2.95 14.20 -11.93
N GLY A 25 1.90 13.44 -11.57
CA GLY A 25 0.67 13.28 -12.37
C GLY A 25 0.69 12.03 -13.25
N GLY A 26 0.30 10.88 -12.69
CA GLY A 26 0.20 9.62 -13.43
C GLY A 26 -1.24 9.31 -13.83
N ASN A 27 -1.43 8.83 -15.06
CA ASN A 27 -2.64 8.09 -15.42
C ASN A 27 -2.70 6.82 -14.57
N TRP A 28 -3.87 6.48 -14.03
CA TRP A 28 -4.06 5.29 -13.19
C TRP A 28 -3.63 4.01 -13.92
N GLU A 29 -2.69 3.26 -13.35
CA GLU A 29 -2.02 2.17 -14.07
C GLU A 29 -2.66 0.78 -13.88
N ASN A 30 -3.77 0.65 -13.15
CA ASN A 30 -4.45 -0.62 -12.88
C ASN A 30 -3.51 -1.76 -12.39
N VAL A 31 -2.52 -1.42 -11.58
CA VAL A 31 -1.55 -2.36 -10.99
C VAL A 31 -1.43 -2.22 -9.48
N LEU A 32 -1.00 -3.32 -8.84
CA LEU A 32 -0.38 -3.33 -7.53
C LEU A 32 1.15 -3.22 -7.70
N ASN A 33 1.74 -2.18 -7.14
CA ASN A 33 3.18 -1.96 -7.10
C ASN A 33 3.72 -2.53 -5.79
N PHE A 34 4.46 -3.63 -5.84
CA PHE A 34 5.02 -4.29 -4.66
C PHE A 34 6.52 -4.00 -4.51
N ILE A 35 6.90 -3.41 -3.38
CA ILE A 35 8.29 -3.10 -2.98
C ILE A 35 8.69 -4.05 -1.84
N PRO A 36 9.49 -5.09 -2.11
CA PRO A 36 9.70 -6.19 -1.18
C PRO A 36 10.64 -5.87 -0.02
N GLU A 37 11.50 -4.86 -0.13
CA GLU A 37 12.56 -4.53 0.84
C GLU A 37 12.81 -3.02 0.89
N SER A 38 11.84 -2.24 1.37
CA SER A 38 11.89 -0.76 1.38
C SER A 38 12.97 -0.14 2.28
N ASP A 39 13.63 -0.92 3.14
CA ASP A 39 14.81 -0.51 3.92
C ASP A 39 16.15 -0.73 3.20
N LYS A 40 16.13 -1.31 2.00
CA LYS A 40 17.33 -1.52 1.18
C LYS A 40 17.32 -0.59 -0.02
N THR A 41 18.50 -0.33 -0.56
CA THR A 41 18.69 0.44 -1.80
C THR A 41 18.36 -0.37 -3.06
N SER A 42 17.56 -1.43 -2.95
CA SER A 42 17.17 -2.22 -4.12
C SER A 42 16.02 -1.52 -4.83
N ASP A 43 16.27 -1.07 -6.06
CA ASP A 43 15.27 -0.39 -6.90
C ASP A 43 14.23 -1.36 -7.50
N ILE A 44 13.97 -2.48 -6.83
CA ILE A 44 13.09 -3.53 -7.32
C ILE A 44 11.65 -3.18 -6.95
N THR A 45 10.82 -3.03 -7.98
CA THR A 45 9.36 -2.97 -7.83
C THR A 45 8.73 -3.99 -8.77
N HIS A 46 7.82 -4.78 -8.21
CA HIS A 46 7.01 -5.72 -8.97
C HIS A 46 5.68 -5.06 -9.32
N ASN A 47 5.36 -5.00 -10.61
CA ASN A 47 4.11 -4.42 -11.10
C ASN A 47 3.16 -5.57 -11.45
N ILE A 48 2.13 -5.72 -10.63
CA ILE A 48 1.22 -6.87 -10.67
C ILE A 48 -0.15 -6.39 -11.16
N ALA A 49 -0.53 -6.80 -12.37
CA ALA A 49 -1.86 -6.54 -12.90
C ALA A 49 -2.92 -7.28 -12.09
N HIS A 50 -4.18 -6.85 -12.22
CA HIS A 50 -5.31 -7.45 -11.51
C HIS A 50 -5.39 -8.98 -11.69
N GLU A 51 -5.18 -9.46 -12.93
CA GLU A 51 -5.22 -10.87 -13.31
C GLU A 51 -4.08 -11.68 -12.66
N GLY A 52 -3.00 -11.01 -12.25
CA GLY A 52 -1.85 -11.59 -11.59
C GLY A 52 -1.87 -11.51 -10.06
N LEU A 53 -2.90 -10.93 -9.44
CA LEU A 53 -2.90 -10.76 -7.98
C LEU A 53 -2.84 -12.10 -7.23
N GLU A 54 -3.73 -13.04 -7.56
CA GLU A 54 -3.77 -14.34 -6.85
C GLU A 54 -2.56 -15.22 -7.16
N SER A 55 -2.00 -15.15 -8.37
CA SER A 55 -0.86 -15.99 -8.76
C SER A 55 0.49 -15.36 -8.42
N CYS A 56 0.74 -14.12 -8.86
CA CYS A 56 2.03 -13.44 -8.68
C CYS A 56 2.22 -12.92 -7.26
N ALA A 57 1.23 -12.23 -6.70
CA ALA A 57 1.45 -11.53 -5.43
C ALA A 57 1.63 -12.54 -4.29
N LEU A 58 0.83 -13.62 -4.26
CA LEU A 58 0.95 -14.69 -3.26
C LEU A 58 2.26 -15.48 -3.36
N GLU A 59 2.91 -15.55 -4.52
CA GLU A 59 4.26 -16.14 -4.64
C GLU A 59 5.36 -15.21 -4.11
N LEU A 60 5.16 -13.89 -4.17
CA LEU A 60 6.13 -12.88 -3.76
C LEU A 60 6.04 -12.54 -2.27
N ILE A 61 4.86 -12.64 -1.68
CA ILE A 61 4.63 -12.43 -0.25
C ILE A 61 4.61 -13.76 0.50
N ASP A 62 5.09 -13.77 1.73
CA ASP A 62 4.74 -14.87 2.63
C ASP A 62 3.30 -14.64 3.12
N GLY A 63 2.34 -15.15 2.36
CA GLY A 63 0.91 -14.92 2.62
C GLY A 63 0.41 -15.53 3.93
N SER A 64 1.20 -16.41 4.56
CA SER A 64 0.80 -17.16 5.76
C SER A 64 0.83 -16.33 7.05
N GLU A 65 1.56 -15.20 7.02
CA GLU A 65 1.75 -14.29 8.15
C GLU A 65 0.42 -13.71 8.65
N ASP A 66 0.18 -13.84 9.96
CA ASP A 66 -0.94 -13.21 10.64
C ASP A 66 -0.70 -11.70 10.78
N ILE A 67 -1.71 -10.90 10.46
CA ILE A 67 -1.70 -9.46 10.73
C ILE A 67 -2.01 -9.28 12.22
N GLU A 68 -0.98 -8.91 12.98
CA GLU A 68 -1.07 -8.68 14.42
C GLU A 68 -1.77 -7.35 14.72
N ASN A 69 -1.44 -6.32 13.94
CA ASN A 69 -1.90 -4.95 14.14
C ASN A 69 -2.09 -4.20 12.83
N VAL A 70 -3.01 -3.24 12.86
CA VAL A 70 -3.38 -2.37 11.76
C VAL A 70 -3.45 -0.94 12.29
N TRP A 71 -2.87 0.02 11.56
CA TRP A 71 -2.97 1.45 11.87
C TRP A 71 -3.28 2.25 10.63
N VAL A 72 -4.07 3.31 10.79
CA VAL A 72 -4.27 4.34 9.77
C VAL A 72 -3.45 5.56 10.14
N TYR A 73 -2.66 6.04 9.18
CA TYR A 73 -1.98 7.31 9.28
C TYR A 73 -2.50 8.28 8.22
N THR A 74 -2.50 9.57 8.57
CA THR A 74 -2.70 10.65 7.62
C THR A 74 -1.48 11.55 7.56
N GLN A 75 -1.38 12.22 6.42
CA GLN A 75 -0.38 13.23 6.14
C GLN A 75 -1.10 14.52 5.71
N PRO A 76 -0.80 15.68 6.32
CA PRO A 76 -1.34 16.96 5.87
C PRO A 76 -0.85 17.26 4.45
N PRO A 77 -1.58 18.13 3.71
CA PRO A 77 -1.17 18.50 2.38
C PRO A 77 0.14 19.30 2.48
N HIS A 78 1.08 19.05 1.59
CA HIS A 78 2.23 19.95 1.43
C HIS A 78 1.68 21.33 1.05
N GLU A 79 2.24 22.45 1.55
CA GLU A 79 1.67 23.81 1.35
C GLU A 79 1.37 24.13 -0.14
N ALA A 80 2.14 23.57 -1.07
CA ALA A 80 1.93 23.69 -2.51
C ALA A 80 0.72 22.90 -3.08
N GLN A 81 0.11 21.99 -2.32
CA GLN A 81 -1.06 21.16 -2.72
C GLN A 81 -2.41 21.77 -2.27
N LEU A 82 -2.40 22.87 -1.53
CA LEU A 82 -3.61 23.57 -1.07
C LEU A 82 -4.54 24.01 -2.21
N THR A 83 -4.04 24.14 -3.44
CA THR A 83 -4.83 24.51 -4.63
C THR A 83 -5.52 23.34 -5.33
N ALA A 84 -5.24 22.09 -4.95
CA ALA A 84 -5.73 20.90 -5.67
C ALA A 84 -6.85 20.11 -4.96
N GLY A 85 -7.34 20.54 -3.80
CA GLY A 85 -8.49 19.88 -3.12
C GLY A 85 -8.21 18.50 -2.50
N LEU A 86 -6.94 18.10 -2.34
CA LEU A 86 -6.56 16.89 -1.60
C LEU A 86 -6.17 17.32 -0.19
N LEU A 87 -7.12 17.38 0.74
CA LEU A 87 -6.81 17.94 2.06
C LEU A 87 -5.95 17.02 2.94
N TYR A 88 -5.90 15.70 2.73
CA TYR A 88 -5.04 14.77 3.48
C TYR A 88 -4.74 13.50 2.67
N HIS A 89 -3.49 12.99 2.69
CA HIS A 89 -3.18 11.65 2.19
C HIS A 89 -3.30 10.62 3.31
N ALA A 90 -4.07 9.55 3.11
CA ALA A 90 -4.26 8.50 4.11
C ALA A 90 -3.71 7.16 3.62
N PHE A 91 -3.14 6.39 4.53
CA PHE A 91 -2.59 5.07 4.25
C PHE A 91 -2.64 4.16 5.47
N VAL A 92 -2.45 2.86 5.24
CA VAL A 92 -2.49 1.83 6.29
C VAL A 92 -1.11 1.24 6.50
N VAL A 93 -0.74 1.07 7.77
CA VAL A 93 0.43 0.29 8.19
C VAL A 93 -0.04 -0.99 8.86
N LEU A 94 0.58 -2.12 8.52
CA LEU A 94 0.31 -3.43 9.10
C LEU A 94 1.57 -3.95 9.79
N LYS A 95 1.40 -4.70 10.87
CA LYS A 95 2.47 -5.49 11.49
C LYS A 95 2.12 -6.97 11.41
N THR A 96 3.09 -7.77 10.97
CA THR A 96 3.10 -9.23 11.07
C THR A 96 4.24 -9.68 12.00
N ASP A 97 4.43 -10.99 12.18
CA ASP A 97 5.52 -11.55 12.96
C ASP A 97 6.90 -11.22 12.35
N GLY A 98 6.99 -11.25 11.02
CA GLY A 98 8.22 -11.07 10.27
C GLY A 98 8.43 -9.66 9.74
N TRP A 99 7.38 -8.89 9.49
CA TRP A 99 7.48 -7.68 8.67
C TRP A 99 6.58 -6.55 9.16
N TRP A 100 7.01 -5.34 8.83
CA TRP A 100 6.15 -4.17 8.75
C TRP A 100 5.75 -3.95 7.30
N TRP A 101 4.50 -3.57 7.08
CA TRP A 101 3.95 -3.31 5.76
C TRP A 101 3.28 -1.94 5.74
N SER A 102 3.26 -1.29 4.57
CA SER A 102 2.28 -0.26 4.28
C SER A 102 1.56 -0.53 2.98
N ILE A 103 0.28 -0.16 2.94
CA ILE A 103 -0.55 -0.20 1.74
C ILE A 103 -1.22 1.16 1.53
N GLU A 104 -1.03 1.71 0.34
CA GLU A 104 -1.44 3.06 0.00
C GLU A 104 -1.99 3.11 -1.42
N LYS A 105 -2.85 4.09 -1.68
CA LYS A 105 -3.40 4.33 -3.00
C LYS A 105 -3.17 5.77 -3.41
N ASP A 106 -2.71 6.00 -4.63
CA ASP A 106 -2.50 7.34 -5.18
C ASP A 106 -2.89 7.38 -6.67
N THR A 107 -2.52 8.45 -7.40
CA THR A 107 -2.81 8.55 -8.83
C THR A 107 -2.15 7.47 -9.68
N GLY A 108 -1.03 6.89 -9.25
CA GLY A 108 -0.28 5.87 -10.00
C GLY A 108 -0.79 4.45 -9.78
N GLY A 109 -1.52 4.17 -8.70
CA GLY A 109 -2.04 2.83 -8.43
C GLY A 109 -2.15 2.52 -6.94
N ILE A 110 -2.10 1.23 -6.61
CA ILE A 110 -1.96 0.76 -5.24
C ILE A 110 -0.50 0.37 -5.01
N PHE A 111 0.08 0.79 -3.88
CA PHE A 111 1.43 0.51 -3.46
C PHE A 111 1.37 -0.36 -2.22
N LEU A 112 2.08 -1.48 -2.25
CA LEU A 112 2.33 -2.34 -1.10
C LEU A 112 3.84 -2.37 -0.89
N GLN A 113 4.32 -1.98 0.27
CA GLN A 113 5.75 -2.07 0.59
C GLN A 113 5.93 -2.75 1.94
N ARG A 114 7.06 -3.42 2.12
CA ARG A 114 7.43 -4.01 3.39
C ARG A 114 8.86 -3.72 3.79
N SER A 115 9.12 -3.82 5.09
CA SER A 115 10.44 -3.69 5.68
C SER A 115 10.52 -4.44 7.01
N LYS A 116 11.73 -4.80 7.43
CA LYS A 116 11.97 -5.24 8.81
C LYS A 116 11.84 -4.11 9.84
N LYS A 117 11.74 -2.86 9.37
CA LYS A 117 11.77 -1.65 10.18
C LYS A 117 10.52 -0.81 9.95
N LYS A 118 9.82 -0.47 11.02
CA LYS A 118 8.54 0.28 10.96
C LYS A 118 8.70 1.62 10.25
N GLU A 119 9.80 2.32 10.50
CA GLU A 119 10.09 3.65 9.96
C GLU A 119 10.16 3.65 8.42
N PHE A 120 10.58 2.56 7.80
CA PHE A 120 10.68 2.48 6.33
C PHE A 120 9.34 2.21 5.63
N VAL A 121 8.30 1.76 6.34
CA VAL A 121 6.94 1.66 5.79
C VAL A 121 6.03 2.78 6.24
N LYS A 122 6.32 3.39 7.40
CA LYS A 122 5.56 4.50 7.92
C LYS A 122 6.04 5.83 7.33
N GLU A 123 7.34 6.10 7.44
CA GLU A 123 7.92 7.43 7.16
C GLU A 123 8.46 7.54 5.74
N HIS A 124 8.40 6.47 4.95
CA HIS A 124 8.81 6.46 3.56
C HIS A 124 7.65 5.98 2.68
N PHE A 125 7.48 6.62 1.54
CA PHE A 125 6.57 6.19 0.48
C PHE A 125 7.38 6.00 -0.80
N ARG A 126 7.30 4.80 -1.41
CA ARG A 126 8.13 4.46 -2.58
C ARG A 126 9.62 4.65 -2.31
N MET A 127 10.07 4.27 -1.11
CA MET A 127 11.44 4.42 -0.62
C MET A 127 11.90 5.88 -0.40
N GLU A 128 11.08 6.88 -0.72
CA GLU A 128 11.37 8.28 -0.46
C GLU A 128 10.82 8.70 0.91
N LYS A 129 11.64 9.42 1.68
CA LYS A 129 11.24 9.92 3.00
C LYS A 129 10.12 10.95 2.85
N ARG A 130 9.07 10.83 3.67
CA ARG A 130 8.00 11.82 3.78
C ARG A 130 8.55 13.09 4.44
N GLU A 131 8.24 14.24 3.85
CA GLU A 131 8.76 15.54 4.30
C GLU A 131 7.92 16.18 5.41
N VAL A 132 6.70 15.71 5.63
CA VAL A 132 5.74 16.32 6.56
C VAL A 132 5.35 15.35 7.69
N PRO A 133 4.98 15.87 8.88
CA PRO A 133 4.56 15.05 10.01
C PRO A 133 3.36 14.15 9.70
N LEU A 134 3.33 12.99 10.35
CA LEU A 134 2.25 12.03 10.24
C LEU A 134 1.35 12.06 11.48
N SER A 135 0.04 12.01 11.27
CA SER A 135 -0.96 11.83 12.32
C SER A 135 -1.42 10.38 12.37
N LEU A 136 -1.51 9.81 13.57
CA LEU A 136 -2.13 8.50 13.77
C LEU A 136 -3.62 8.70 13.99
N GLU A 137 -4.44 8.18 13.09
CA GLU A 137 -5.91 8.34 13.16
C GLU A 137 -6.60 7.18 13.86
N ALA A 138 -6.10 5.97 13.65
CA ALA A 138 -6.69 4.76 14.21
C ALA A 138 -5.65 3.65 14.35
N GLY A 139 -5.87 2.75 15.30
CA GLY A 139 -5.05 1.58 15.53
C GLY A 139 -5.84 0.46 16.18
N ASP A 140 -5.63 -0.77 15.74
CA ASP A 140 -6.28 -1.95 16.30
C ASP A 140 -5.41 -3.20 16.14
N ARG A 141 -5.84 -4.32 16.72
CA ARG A 141 -5.37 -5.65 16.37
C ARG A 141 -5.90 -6.05 15.00
N GLY A 142 -5.08 -6.77 14.24
CA GLY A 142 -5.54 -7.42 13.01
C GLY A 142 -6.37 -8.66 13.30
N ARG A 143 -7.11 -9.12 12.28
CA ARG A 143 -7.96 -10.32 12.37
C ARG A 143 -7.79 -11.33 11.23
N MET A 144 -6.87 -11.07 10.30
CA MET A 144 -6.69 -11.86 9.07
C MET A 144 -5.20 -12.01 8.73
N LYS A 145 -4.89 -12.72 7.65
CA LYS A 145 -3.54 -12.95 7.15
C LYS A 145 -3.19 -12.04 5.98
N MET A 146 -1.91 -11.95 5.65
CA MET A 146 -1.45 -11.21 4.46
C MET A 146 -1.99 -11.78 3.14
N GLN A 147 -2.19 -13.10 3.03
CA GLN A 147 -2.87 -13.68 1.87
C GLN A 147 -4.30 -13.15 1.70
N ASP A 148 -4.99 -12.87 2.80
CA ASP A 148 -6.37 -12.40 2.77
C ASP A 148 -6.44 -10.96 2.25
N LEU A 149 -5.39 -10.16 2.49
CA LEU A 149 -5.24 -8.84 1.86
C LEU A 149 -5.18 -8.94 0.34
N ILE A 150 -4.37 -9.85 -0.19
CA ILE A 150 -4.26 -10.06 -1.65
C ILE A 150 -5.58 -10.57 -2.23
N HIS A 151 -6.18 -11.58 -1.59
CA HIS A 151 -7.49 -12.09 -2.01
C HIS A 151 -8.54 -10.98 -1.99
N TRP A 152 -8.56 -10.14 -0.95
CA TRP A 152 -9.49 -9.04 -0.85
C TRP A 152 -9.28 -8.00 -1.96
N LEU A 153 -8.04 -7.57 -2.21
CA LEU A 153 -7.71 -6.64 -3.31
C LEU A 153 -8.21 -7.17 -4.67
N TYR A 154 -8.05 -8.48 -4.90
CA TYR A 154 -8.56 -9.15 -6.09
C TYR A 154 -10.09 -9.21 -6.12
N LYS A 155 -10.75 -9.76 -5.09
CA LYS A 155 -12.21 -9.92 -5.07
C LYS A 155 -12.95 -8.58 -5.15
N GLN A 156 -12.44 -7.56 -4.45
CA GLN A 156 -13.01 -6.22 -4.47
C GLN A 156 -12.62 -5.41 -5.71
N ARG A 157 -11.75 -5.95 -6.57
CA ARG A 157 -11.22 -5.27 -7.77
C ARG A 157 -10.59 -3.92 -7.45
N GLU A 158 -9.96 -3.76 -6.29
CA GLU A 158 -9.43 -2.46 -5.81
C GLU A 158 -8.43 -1.85 -6.79
N VAL A 159 -7.56 -2.68 -7.37
CA VAL A 159 -6.59 -2.27 -8.41
C VAL A 159 -7.28 -1.73 -9.68
N ARG A 160 -8.52 -2.13 -9.96
CA ARG A 160 -9.31 -1.60 -11.10
C ARG A 160 -10.18 -0.40 -10.72
N LYS A 161 -10.31 -0.07 -9.43
CA LYS A 161 -10.97 1.15 -9.00
C LYS A 161 -10.00 2.29 -9.24
N GLY A 162 -10.21 3.10 -10.28
CA GLY A 162 -9.38 4.26 -10.58
C GLY A 162 -9.18 5.21 -9.41
N TYR A 163 -8.30 6.20 -9.57
CA TYR A 163 -8.13 7.27 -8.60
C TYR A 163 -8.94 8.50 -8.96
N ARG A 164 -9.73 9.00 -8.01
CA ARG A 164 -10.44 10.28 -8.13
C ARG A 164 -10.40 11.00 -6.79
N ILE A 165 -9.64 12.10 -6.75
CA ILE A 165 -9.43 12.96 -5.57
C ILE A 165 -10.73 13.39 -4.89
N ASP A 166 -11.71 13.81 -5.69
CA ASP A 166 -13.01 14.34 -5.31
C ASP A 166 -14.02 13.27 -4.89
N ASN A 167 -13.68 11.99 -5.09
CA ASN A 167 -14.55 10.87 -4.80
C ASN A 167 -13.95 10.03 -3.68
N ARG A 168 -14.59 10.08 -2.52
CA ARG A 168 -14.15 9.34 -1.32
C ARG A 168 -14.00 7.85 -1.56
N ASP A 169 -14.83 7.23 -2.40
CA ASP A 169 -14.72 5.80 -2.68
C ASP A 169 -13.51 5.43 -3.53
N LEU A 170 -12.95 6.41 -4.25
CA LEU A 170 -11.89 6.21 -5.24
C LEU A 170 -10.56 6.86 -4.83
N ASN A 171 -10.50 7.66 -3.77
CA ASN A 171 -9.27 8.28 -3.29
C ASN A 171 -8.55 7.45 -2.20
N CYS A 172 -7.40 7.96 -1.74
CA CYS A 172 -6.59 7.34 -0.69
C CYS A 172 -7.34 7.16 0.63
N LEU A 173 -8.22 8.12 0.98
CA LEU A 173 -8.98 8.12 2.23
C LEU A 173 -9.97 6.97 2.31
N GLY A 174 -10.85 6.82 1.31
CA GLY A 174 -11.80 5.71 1.33
C GLY A 174 -11.12 4.37 1.12
N PHE A 175 -10.02 4.31 0.38
CA PHE A 175 -9.22 3.08 0.29
C PHE A 175 -8.64 2.68 1.65
N ALA A 176 -7.97 3.58 2.36
CA ALA A 176 -7.41 3.33 3.68
C ALA A 176 -8.50 2.89 4.67
N LYS A 177 -9.68 3.54 4.62
CA LYS A 177 -10.84 3.14 5.42
C LYS A 177 -11.30 1.72 5.12
N ARG A 178 -11.49 1.36 3.84
CA ARG A 178 -11.92 0.01 3.45
C ARG A 178 -10.93 -1.06 3.90
N VAL A 179 -9.63 -0.79 3.78
CA VAL A 179 -8.59 -1.69 4.30
C VAL A 179 -8.70 -1.79 5.82
N PHE A 180 -8.78 -0.68 6.54
CA PHE A 180 -8.87 -0.74 8.00
C PHE A 180 -10.13 -1.49 8.48
N ASP A 181 -11.31 -1.16 7.95
CA ASP A 181 -12.57 -1.81 8.35
C ASP A 181 -12.55 -3.32 8.03
N GLU A 182 -11.89 -3.73 6.94
CA GLU A 182 -11.74 -5.15 6.64
C GLU A 182 -10.74 -5.83 7.58
N PHE A 183 -9.57 -5.25 7.84
CA PHE A 183 -8.47 -5.98 8.49
C PHE A 183 -8.38 -5.77 10.01
N ALA A 184 -8.98 -4.71 10.54
CA ALA A 184 -9.06 -4.45 11.99
C ALA A 184 -10.09 -5.35 12.68
N LYS A 185 -9.82 -5.70 13.94
CA LYS A 185 -10.70 -6.55 14.75
C LYS A 185 -12.05 -5.90 15.08
N SER A 186 -12.03 -4.61 15.39
CA SER A 186 -13.22 -3.78 15.68
C SER A 186 -14.00 -3.38 14.43
N LYS A 187 -13.39 -3.52 13.23
CA LYS A 187 -13.97 -3.28 11.90
C LYS A 187 -14.47 -1.85 11.65
N PHE A 188 -14.03 -0.87 12.44
CA PHE A 188 -14.60 0.46 12.33
C PHE A 188 -13.61 1.58 12.64
N TRP A 189 -13.32 2.37 11.61
CA TRP A 189 -12.74 3.71 11.76
C TRP A 189 -13.76 4.78 11.35
N GLU A 190 -14.20 5.60 12.32
CA GLU A 190 -14.89 6.85 12.03
C GLU A 190 -13.87 7.93 11.72
N LEU A 191 -14.02 8.53 10.55
CA LEU A 191 -13.29 9.74 10.20
C LEU A 191 -13.90 10.90 10.98
N ILE A 192 -13.21 11.32 12.04
CA ILE A 192 -13.46 12.62 12.67
C ILE A 192 -12.83 13.66 11.74
N ILE A 193 -13.61 14.14 10.78
CA ILE A 193 -13.24 15.33 10.00
C ILE A 193 -13.64 16.52 10.89
N PRO A 194 -12.68 17.40 11.27
CA PRO A 194 -13.02 18.66 11.94
C PRO A 194 -13.94 19.54 11.10
#